data_AF-A0A0P0NCR4-F1
#
_entry.id   AF-A0A0P0NCR4-F1
#
_cell.length_a   1.000
_cell.length_b   1.000
_cell.length_c   1.000
_cell.angle_alpha   90.00
_cell.angle_beta   90.00
_cell.angle_gamma   90.00
#
_symmetry.space_group_name_H-M   'P 1'
#
loop_
_entity.id
_entity.type
_entity.pdbx_description
1 polymer ?
#
loop_
_entity_poly.entity_id
_entity_poly.type
_entity_poly.pdbx_seq_one_letter_code
_entity_poly.pdbx_strand_id
1 'polypeptide(L)'
;MTIIAKRREKGLKTTYLNFDLIYFIQLKRIASQFSQEELSFLMGRKKGFIKDREAFKQNKELWLGDVSAMAKIFNCHTVDFFRSMDGIPKEIKLCAVQSKQGDFIQYKVFQVHEEHPMELLYMMNETDPMKRYHENELVTFSHHARIELSHLMVEGFFDSQPKTPLEIFSVCRNRAGHLIRAEFLEAALEECLGDAKGQALKRYKHKDMGLVYEAV
;
A
#
# COMPACT_ATOMS: atom_id res chain seq x y z
N MET A 1 45.76 -3.00 -6.91
CA MET A 1 44.77 -2.66 -5.87
C MET A 1 43.80 -1.66 -6.45
N THR A 2 42.60 -2.10 -6.81
CA THR A 2 41.57 -1.22 -7.38
C THR A 2 40.83 -0.55 -6.25
N ILE A 3 41.07 0.75 -6.05
CA ILE A 3 40.26 1.59 -5.17
C ILE A 3 38.91 1.76 -5.87
N ILE A 4 37.97 0.86 -5.59
CA ILE A 4 36.57 1.09 -5.91
C ILE A 4 36.11 2.16 -4.93
N ALA A 5 36.03 3.40 -5.41
CA ALA A 5 35.37 4.48 -4.70
C ALA A 5 33.98 3.98 -4.26
N LYS A 6 33.82 3.64 -2.98
CA LYS A 6 32.54 3.36 -2.35
C LYS A 6 31.68 4.59 -2.63
N ARG A 7 30.80 4.49 -3.63
CA ARG A 7 29.75 5.47 -3.87
C ARG A 7 28.98 5.51 -2.55
N ARG A 8 29.20 6.56 -1.75
CA ARG A 8 28.50 6.73 -0.47
C ARG A 8 27.01 6.71 -0.80
N GLU A 9 26.35 5.60 -0.54
CA GLU A 9 24.91 5.51 -0.70
C GLU A 9 24.31 6.62 0.17
N LYS A 10 23.65 7.58 -0.48
CA LYS A 10 23.00 8.69 0.22
C LYS A 10 21.78 8.11 0.92
N GLY A 11 22.00 7.53 2.10
CA GLY A 11 20.91 7.07 2.95
C GLY A 11 19.98 8.23 3.32
N LEU A 12 18.69 7.94 3.48
CA LEU A 12 17.67 8.88 3.88
C LEU A 12 17.77 9.15 5.39
N LYS A 13 17.85 10.41 5.80
CA LYS A 13 17.71 10.78 7.21
C LYS A 13 16.23 10.75 7.61
N THR A 14 15.91 10.10 8.72
CA THR A 14 14.56 10.03 9.31
C THR A 14 14.65 9.78 10.82
N THR A 15 13.53 9.64 11.52
CA THR A 15 13.50 9.31 12.97
C THR A 15 13.29 7.81 13.18
N TYR A 16 13.73 7.27 14.32
CA TYR A 16 13.38 5.89 14.71
C TYR A 16 11.87 5.65 14.77
N LEU A 17 11.09 6.67 15.16
CA LEU A 17 9.63 6.57 15.18
C LEU A 17 9.05 6.30 13.78
N ASN A 18 9.50 7.06 12.77
CA ASN A 18 9.03 6.89 11.41
C ASN A 18 9.56 5.57 10.79
N PHE A 19 10.79 5.18 11.14
CA PHE A 19 11.33 3.88 10.76
C PHE A 19 10.49 2.71 11.30
N ASP A 20 10.20 2.68 12.60
CA ASP A 20 9.39 1.65 13.23
C ASP A 20 7.98 1.62 12.62
N LEU A 21 7.38 2.78 12.40
CA LEU A 21 6.07 2.90 11.76
C LEU A 21 6.07 2.25 10.37
N ILE A 22 7.04 2.58 9.51
CA ILE A 22 7.16 2.01 8.16
C ILE A 22 7.40 0.50 8.23
N TYR A 23 8.25 0.04 9.15
CA TYR A 23 8.50 -1.38 9.39
C TYR A 23 7.21 -2.12 9.76
N PHE A 24 6.41 -1.59 10.68
CA PHE A 24 5.14 -2.19 11.09
C PHE A 24 4.10 -2.23 9.99
N ILE A 25 4.01 -1.15 9.20
CA ILE A 25 3.12 -1.09 8.04
C ILE A 25 3.50 -2.18 7.05
N GLN A 26 4.79 -2.31 6.73
CA GLN A 26 5.27 -3.34 5.82
C GLN A 26 4.97 -4.74 6.35
N LEU A 27 5.19 -4.99 7.64
CA LEU A 27 4.89 -6.27 8.29
C LEU A 27 3.39 -6.61 8.21
N LYS A 28 2.51 -5.68 8.60
CA LYS A 28 1.04 -5.87 8.56
C LYS A 28 0.54 -6.05 7.13
N ARG A 29 1.08 -5.30 6.18
CA ARG A 29 0.75 -5.39 4.75
C ARG A 29 1.09 -6.78 4.21
N ILE A 30 2.31 -7.26 4.43
CA ILE A 30 2.76 -8.59 3.98
C ILE A 30 1.92 -9.68 4.65
N ALA A 31 1.66 -9.59 5.95
CA ALA A 31 0.81 -10.55 6.67
C ALA A 31 -0.64 -10.58 6.15
N SER A 32 -1.15 -9.43 5.69
CA SER A 32 -2.48 -9.30 5.08
C SER A 32 -2.49 -9.69 3.59
N GLN A 33 -1.36 -10.12 3.04
CA GLN A 33 -1.17 -10.46 1.62
C GLN A 33 -1.50 -9.32 0.65
N PHE A 34 -1.43 -8.06 1.09
CA PHE A 34 -1.60 -6.92 0.20
C PHE A 34 -0.26 -6.55 -0.44
N SER A 35 -0.26 -6.26 -1.73
CA SER A 35 0.85 -5.58 -2.39
C SER A 35 0.92 -4.10 -1.97
N GLN A 36 2.04 -3.45 -2.27
CA GLN A 36 2.20 -2.01 -2.04
C GLN A 36 1.17 -1.17 -2.82
N GLU A 37 0.78 -1.62 -4.02
CA GLU A 37 -0.20 -0.91 -4.85
C GLU A 37 -1.62 -1.11 -4.31
N GLU A 38 -1.99 -2.33 -3.92
CA GLU A 38 -3.29 -2.60 -3.30
C GLU A 38 -3.51 -1.79 -2.02
N LEU A 39 -2.49 -1.70 -1.15
CA LEU A 39 -2.60 -0.87 0.05
C LEU A 39 -2.74 0.62 -0.31
N SER A 40 -2.01 1.11 -1.32
CA SER A 40 -2.15 2.49 -1.80
C SER A 40 -3.56 2.77 -2.30
N PHE A 41 -4.13 1.85 -3.08
CA PHE A 41 -5.50 1.91 -3.58
C PHE A 41 -6.51 1.93 -2.43
N LEU A 42 -6.46 0.97 -1.51
CA LEU A 42 -7.41 0.89 -0.39
C LEU A 42 -7.38 2.13 0.51
N MET A 43 -6.21 2.78 0.63
CA MET A 43 -6.08 4.04 1.36
C MET A 43 -6.61 5.27 0.61
N GLY A 44 -7.09 5.14 -0.63
CA GLY A 44 -7.42 6.28 -1.47
C GLY A 44 -6.21 7.15 -1.81
N ARG A 45 -5.02 6.55 -1.91
CA ARG A 45 -3.77 7.24 -2.28
C ARG A 45 -3.39 6.90 -3.71
N LYS A 46 -2.57 7.75 -4.32
CA LYS A 46 -2.06 7.53 -5.68
C LYS A 46 -1.19 6.28 -5.74
N LYS A 47 -1.11 5.66 -6.93
CA LYS A 47 -0.18 4.57 -7.24
C LYS A 47 1.25 4.89 -6.78
N GLY A 48 1.91 3.91 -6.17
CA GLY A 48 3.27 4.02 -5.63
C GLY A 48 3.40 4.74 -4.28
N PHE A 49 2.32 5.18 -3.64
CA PHE A 49 2.39 5.88 -2.34
C PHE A 49 3.10 5.04 -1.26
N ILE A 50 2.70 3.78 -1.08
CA ILE A 50 3.33 2.87 -0.11
C ILE A 50 4.73 2.47 -0.56
N LYS A 51 4.91 2.21 -1.86
CA LYS A 51 6.22 1.85 -2.44
C LYS A 51 7.29 2.89 -2.12
N ASP A 52 6.98 4.17 -2.24
CA ASP A 52 7.93 5.25 -1.95
C ASP A 52 8.27 5.34 -0.46
N ARG A 53 7.33 4.99 0.43
CA ARG A 53 7.51 4.99 1.89
C ARG A 53 8.35 3.80 2.35
N GLU A 54 7.98 2.59 1.95
CA GLU A 54 8.71 1.36 2.30
C GLU A 54 10.13 1.32 1.70
N ALA A 55 10.35 2.02 0.57
CA ALA A 55 11.68 2.15 -0.02
C ALA A 55 12.52 3.29 0.59
N PHE A 56 12.02 4.00 1.61
CA PHE A 56 12.69 5.14 2.25
C PHE A 56 13.22 6.16 1.22
N LYS A 57 12.46 6.42 0.15
CA LYS A 57 12.87 7.35 -0.92
C LYS A 57 12.64 8.81 -0.58
N GLN A 58 11.69 9.07 0.32
CA GLN A 58 11.27 10.42 0.70
C GLN A 58 11.16 10.50 2.22
N ASN A 59 11.73 11.54 2.83
CA ASN A 59 11.50 11.85 4.24
C ASN A 59 10.19 12.61 4.40
N LYS A 60 9.10 12.00 3.93
CA LYS A 60 7.75 12.50 4.15
C LYS A 60 7.10 11.59 5.17
N GLU A 61 6.78 12.17 6.31
CA GLU A 61 6.08 11.48 7.38
C GLU A 61 4.71 10.99 6.90
N LEU A 62 4.28 9.88 7.49
CA LEU A 62 2.90 9.41 7.38
C LEU A 62 2.05 10.23 8.34
N TRP A 63 0.95 10.77 7.85
CA TRP A 63 0.06 11.59 8.67
C TRP A 63 -0.82 10.67 9.53
N LEU A 64 -1.33 11.18 10.65
CA LEU A 64 -2.25 10.42 11.50
C LEU A 64 -3.47 9.90 10.72
N GLY A 65 -3.92 10.64 9.72
CA GLY A 65 -4.98 10.19 8.80
C GLY A 65 -4.60 8.96 7.97
N ASP A 66 -3.33 8.84 7.55
CA ASP A 66 -2.83 7.65 6.85
C ASP A 66 -2.84 6.44 7.77
N VAL A 67 -2.36 6.61 9.01
CA VAL A 67 -2.34 5.54 10.02
C VAL A 67 -3.75 5.10 10.39
N SER A 68 -4.68 6.04 10.53
CA SER A 68 -6.10 5.75 10.78
C SER A 68 -6.75 4.96 9.64
N ALA A 69 -6.45 5.31 8.38
CA ALA A 69 -6.91 4.54 7.23
C ALA A 69 -6.34 3.11 7.23
N MET A 70 -5.04 2.95 7.48
CA MET A 70 -4.40 1.63 7.57
C MET A 70 -4.95 0.79 8.72
N ALA A 71 -5.23 1.40 9.88
CA ALA A 71 -5.83 0.71 11.02
C ALA A 71 -7.19 0.09 10.65
N LYS A 72 -8.01 0.80 9.88
CA LYS A 72 -9.27 0.26 9.34
C LYS A 72 -9.02 -0.88 8.35
N ILE A 73 -8.05 -0.74 7.44
CA ILE A 73 -7.71 -1.75 6.43
C ILE A 73 -7.22 -3.05 7.08
N PHE A 74 -6.35 -2.96 8.09
CA PHE A 74 -5.79 -4.12 8.79
C PHE A 74 -6.65 -4.60 9.96
N ASN A 75 -7.82 -3.98 10.18
CA ASN A 75 -8.72 -4.27 11.29
C ASN A 75 -7.99 -4.29 12.66
N CYS A 76 -7.25 -3.23 12.95
CA CYS A 76 -6.47 -3.07 14.18
C CYS A 76 -6.61 -1.66 14.77
N HIS A 77 -6.04 -1.42 15.96
CA HIS A 77 -6.05 -0.10 16.58
C HIS A 77 -4.89 0.76 16.04
N THR A 78 -5.07 2.08 16.02
CA THR A 78 -4.00 3.01 15.61
C THR A 78 -2.79 2.92 16.53
N VAL A 79 -3.00 2.63 17.82
CA VAL A 79 -1.93 2.47 18.81
C VAL A 79 -1.01 1.28 18.47
N ASP A 80 -1.50 0.29 17.73
CA ASP A 80 -0.72 -0.90 17.35
C ASP A 80 0.42 -0.57 16.37
N PHE A 81 0.40 0.62 15.77
CA PHE A 81 1.46 1.13 14.89
C PHE A 81 2.56 1.90 15.63
N PHE A 82 2.31 2.30 16.88
CA PHE A 82 3.22 3.14 17.64
C PHE A 82 3.79 2.35 18.81
N ARG A 83 5.12 2.17 18.83
CA ARG A 83 5.82 1.72 20.03
C ARG A 83 6.00 2.88 20.98
N SER A 84 5.88 2.61 22.28
CA SER A 84 6.34 3.56 23.29
C SER A 84 7.84 3.70 23.15
N MET A 85 8.30 4.90 22.80
CA MET A 85 9.71 5.25 22.82
C MET A 85 9.95 6.21 23.98
N ASP A 86 10.74 5.79 24.95
CA ASP A 86 11.21 6.67 26.01
C ASP A 86 12.33 7.56 25.45
N GLY A 87 12.09 8.88 25.42
CA GLY A 87 13.10 9.90 25.12
C GLY A 87 12.95 10.66 23.80
N ILE A 88 13.93 11.51 23.51
CA ILE A 88 13.96 12.38 22.33
C ILE A 88 14.13 11.52 21.06
N PRO A 89 13.35 11.75 19.99
CA PRO A 89 13.48 11.01 18.74
C PRO A 89 14.91 11.13 18.21
N LYS A 90 15.66 10.03 18.21
CA LYS A 90 16.98 9.99 17.59
C LYS A 90 16.84 9.92 16.08
N GLU A 91 17.64 10.72 15.37
CA GLU A 91 17.75 10.63 13.92
C GLU A 91 18.55 9.38 13.54
N ILE A 92 18.14 8.75 12.45
CA ILE A 92 18.80 7.62 11.83
C ILE A 92 18.93 7.86 10.32
N LYS A 93 20.01 7.36 9.73
CA LYS A 93 20.21 7.38 8.28
C LYS A 93 20.04 5.96 7.72
N LEU A 94 19.13 5.79 6.79
CA LEU A 94 18.70 4.47 6.29
C LEU A 94 19.00 4.27 4.81
N CYS A 95 19.38 3.05 4.44
CA CYS A 95 19.42 2.59 3.05
C CYS A 95 18.53 1.35 2.91
N ALA A 96 17.59 1.37 1.97
CA ALA A 96 16.71 0.26 1.69
C ALA A 96 17.03 -0.36 0.33
N VAL A 97 17.16 -1.69 0.31
CA VAL A 97 17.45 -2.48 -0.88
C VAL A 97 16.33 -3.48 -1.09
N GLN A 98 15.78 -3.50 -2.30
CA GLN A 98 14.79 -4.47 -2.75
C GLN A 98 15.42 -5.32 -3.85
N SER A 99 15.33 -6.64 -3.72
CA SER A 99 15.84 -7.58 -4.72
C SER A 99 14.87 -8.71 -4.97
N LYS A 100 14.76 -9.16 -6.22
CA LYS A 100 13.95 -10.32 -6.60
C LYS A 100 14.79 -11.59 -6.43
N GLN A 101 14.27 -12.56 -5.69
CA GLN A 101 14.90 -13.84 -5.36
C GLN A 101 13.91 -14.96 -5.75
N GLY A 102 13.93 -15.37 -7.02
CA GLY A 102 13.02 -16.38 -7.55
C GLY A 102 11.55 -15.94 -7.50
N ASP A 103 10.79 -16.52 -6.57
CA ASP A 103 9.36 -16.26 -6.33
C ASP A 103 9.12 -15.25 -5.19
N PHE A 104 10.19 -14.73 -4.60
CA PHE A 104 10.11 -13.77 -3.50
C PHE A 104 10.75 -12.44 -3.86
N ILE A 105 10.27 -11.40 -3.21
CA ILE A 105 10.91 -10.10 -3.13
C ILE A 105 11.51 -9.98 -1.73
N GLN A 106 12.81 -9.77 -1.67
CA GLN A 106 13.56 -9.57 -0.43
C GLN A 106 13.80 -8.08 -0.21
N TYR A 107 13.36 -7.61 0.95
CA TYR A 107 13.58 -6.26 1.44
C TYR A 107 14.65 -6.29 2.52
N LYS A 108 15.68 -5.46 2.38
CA LYS A 108 16.72 -5.25 3.40
C LYS A 108 16.80 -3.77 3.72
N VAL A 109 16.83 -3.43 4.99
CA VAL A 109 17.04 -2.05 5.45
C VAL A 109 18.27 -2.00 6.32
N PHE A 110 19.17 -1.07 6.00
CA PHE A 110 20.44 -0.88 6.66
C PHE A 110 20.50 0.49 7.34
N GLN A 111 21.11 0.56 8.51
CA GLN A 111 21.59 1.80 9.10
C GLN A 111 22.93 2.17 8.49
N VAL A 112 23.03 3.43 8.05
CA VAL A 112 24.23 3.99 7.43
C VAL A 112 24.99 4.82 8.46
N HIS A 113 26.20 4.39 8.78
CA HIS A 113 27.14 5.12 9.63
C HIS A 113 28.19 5.82 8.77
N GLU A 114 28.80 6.90 9.27
CA GLU A 114 29.84 7.64 8.53
C GLU A 114 31.19 6.91 8.53
N GLU A 115 31.51 6.25 9.64
CA GLU A 115 32.82 5.64 9.90
C GLU A 115 32.76 4.11 10.04
N HIS A 116 31.56 3.54 10.17
CA HIS A 116 31.36 2.11 10.41
C HIS A 116 30.71 1.44 9.18
N PRO A 117 30.89 0.12 9.00
CA PRO A 117 30.10 -0.65 8.05
C PRO A 117 28.60 -0.44 8.25
N MET A 118 27.83 -0.60 7.17
CA MET A 118 26.37 -0.56 7.27
C MET A 118 25.88 -1.71 8.15
N GLU A 119 24.97 -1.41 9.07
CA GLU A 119 24.34 -2.39 9.95
C GLU A 119 22.99 -2.81 9.35
N LEU A 120 22.75 -4.11 9.20
CA LEU A 120 21.44 -4.61 8.77
C LEU A 120 20.45 -4.51 9.93
N LEU A 121 19.41 -3.69 9.78
CA LEU A 121 18.38 -3.51 10.80
C LEU A 121 17.29 -4.58 10.70
N TYR A 122 16.79 -4.83 9.49
CA TYR A 122 15.85 -5.91 9.24
C TYR A 122 15.91 -6.43 7.81
N MET A 123 15.39 -7.65 7.66
CA MET A 123 15.16 -8.30 6.38
C MET A 123 13.77 -8.93 6.36
N MET A 124 13.01 -8.73 5.29
CA MET A 124 11.71 -9.38 5.07
C MET A 124 11.67 -10.01 3.69
N ASN A 125 10.90 -11.09 3.57
CA ASN A 125 10.57 -11.72 2.29
C ASN A 125 9.06 -11.59 2.06
N GLU A 126 8.67 -11.21 0.87
CA GLU A 126 7.29 -11.17 0.39
C GLU A 126 7.18 -12.05 -0.84
N THR A 127 6.12 -12.84 -0.99
CA THR A 127 5.85 -13.52 -2.26
C THR A 127 5.67 -12.50 -3.37
N ASP A 128 6.31 -12.71 -4.53
CA ASP A 128 6.18 -11.82 -5.69
C ASP A 128 4.70 -11.66 -6.07
N PRO A 129 4.11 -10.46 -5.98
CA PRO A 129 2.71 -10.24 -6.31
C PRO A 129 2.35 -10.70 -7.72
N MET A 130 3.30 -10.65 -8.67
CA MET A 130 3.08 -11.08 -10.06
C MET A 130 2.94 -12.61 -10.21
N LYS A 131 3.33 -13.38 -9.19
CA LYS A 131 3.26 -14.85 -9.17
C LYS A 131 2.20 -15.36 -8.19
N ARG A 132 1.39 -14.45 -7.63
CA ARG A 132 0.42 -14.77 -6.58
C ARG A 132 -0.72 -15.66 -7.06
N TYR A 133 -1.06 -15.60 -8.34
CA TYR A 133 -2.23 -16.28 -8.90
C TYR A 133 -1.89 -17.08 -10.15
N HIS A 134 -2.64 -18.14 -10.34
CA HIS A 134 -2.69 -18.90 -11.60
C HIS A 134 -3.65 -18.24 -12.61
N GLU A 135 -3.50 -18.56 -13.90
CA GLU A 135 -4.29 -17.93 -14.98
C GLU A 135 -5.80 -18.09 -14.80
N ASN A 136 -6.25 -19.26 -14.33
CA ASN A 136 -7.65 -19.51 -14.02
C ASN A 136 -8.17 -18.61 -12.89
N GLU A 137 -7.38 -18.40 -11.85
CA GLU A 137 -7.72 -17.51 -10.74
C GLU A 137 -7.82 -16.05 -11.18
N LEU A 138 -6.92 -15.60 -12.08
CA LEU A 138 -6.98 -14.24 -12.64
C LEU A 138 -8.34 -13.97 -13.30
N VAL A 139 -8.81 -14.91 -14.11
CA VAL A 139 -10.12 -14.80 -14.79
C VAL A 139 -11.25 -14.79 -13.76
N THR A 140 -11.22 -15.70 -12.79
CA THR A 140 -12.25 -15.81 -11.76
C THR A 140 -12.34 -14.54 -10.90
N PHE A 141 -11.23 -14.05 -10.36
CA PHE A 141 -11.25 -12.86 -9.51
C PHE A 141 -11.64 -11.59 -10.28
N SER A 142 -11.16 -11.45 -11.52
CA SER A 142 -11.57 -10.35 -12.40
C SER A 142 -13.07 -10.38 -12.70
N HIS A 143 -13.63 -11.55 -12.96
CA HIS A 143 -15.06 -11.71 -13.22
C HIS A 143 -15.91 -11.35 -11.99
N HIS A 144 -15.56 -11.87 -10.80
CA HIS A 144 -16.29 -11.56 -9.57
C HIS A 144 -16.21 -10.08 -9.19
N ALA A 145 -15.04 -9.44 -9.37
CA ALA A 145 -14.90 -8.01 -9.11
C ALA A 145 -15.86 -7.16 -9.97
N ARG A 146 -15.98 -7.48 -11.27
CA ARG A 146 -16.91 -6.79 -12.19
C ARG A 146 -18.37 -7.03 -11.82
N ILE A 147 -18.75 -8.27 -11.49
CA ILE A 147 -20.11 -8.61 -11.08
C ILE A 147 -20.51 -7.80 -9.84
N GLU A 148 -19.70 -7.84 -8.79
CA GLU A 148 -20.04 -7.15 -7.55
C GLU A 148 -20.08 -5.62 -7.74
N LEU A 149 -19.15 -5.06 -8.51
CA LEU A 149 -19.20 -3.64 -8.85
C LEU A 149 -20.46 -3.28 -9.65
N SER A 150 -20.88 -4.13 -10.59
CA SER A 150 -22.12 -3.94 -11.35
C SER A 150 -23.36 -3.98 -10.45
N HIS A 151 -23.42 -4.91 -9.49
CA HIS A 151 -24.50 -4.93 -8.49
C HIS A 151 -24.55 -3.64 -7.67
N LEU A 152 -23.40 -3.15 -7.19
CA LEU A 152 -23.35 -1.87 -6.46
C LEU A 152 -23.85 -0.69 -7.30
N MET A 153 -23.54 -0.66 -8.59
CA MET A 153 -24.03 0.38 -9.50
C MET A 153 -25.56 0.31 -9.67
N VAL A 154 -26.12 -0.88 -9.90
CA VAL A 154 -27.58 -1.07 -10.10
C VAL A 154 -28.37 -0.74 -8.84
N GLU A 155 -27.80 -0.99 -7.67
CA GLU A 155 -28.41 -0.70 -6.37
C GLU A 155 -28.31 0.77 -5.94
N GLY A 156 -27.69 1.63 -6.77
CA GLY A 156 -27.53 3.05 -6.46
C GLY A 156 -26.54 3.33 -5.33
N PHE A 157 -25.57 2.43 -5.10
CA PHE A 157 -24.58 2.59 -4.02
C PHE A 157 -23.77 3.89 -4.14
N PHE A 158 -23.59 4.39 -5.37
CA PHE A 158 -22.82 5.59 -5.70
C PHE A 158 -23.66 6.87 -5.85
N ASP A 159 -24.99 6.78 -5.72
CA ASP A 159 -25.91 7.88 -6.10
C ASP A 159 -26.00 8.98 -5.04
N SER A 160 -25.80 8.63 -3.77
CA SER A 160 -26.06 9.53 -2.65
C SER A 160 -24.83 10.31 -2.18
N GLN A 161 -23.66 9.67 -2.19
CA GLN A 161 -22.43 10.25 -1.65
C GLN A 161 -21.19 9.56 -2.23
N PRO A 162 -20.05 10.26 -2.29
CA PRO A 162 -18.79 9.69 -2.75
C PRO A 162 -18.34 8.53 -1.87
N LYS A 163 -17.77 7.50 -2.49
CA LYS A 163 -17.32 6.27 -1.83
C LYS A 163 -15.80 6.13 -1.93
N THR A 164 -15.18 5.79 -0.82
CA THR A 164 -13.75 5.47 -0.78
C THR A 164 -13.50 4.06 -1.34
N PRO A 165 -12.29 3.78 -1.87
CA PRO A 165 -11.86 2.43 -2.23
C PRO A 165 -12.11 1.38 -1.15
N LEU A 166 -11.83 1.72 0.11
CA LEU A 166 -12.04 0.81 1.23
C LEU A 166 -13.51 0.47 1.45
N GLU A 167 -14.42 1.43 1.33
CA GLU A 167 -15.86 1.19 1.46
C GLU A 167 -16.36 0.26 0.34
N ILE A 168 -16.00 0.55 -0.91
CA ILE A 168 -16.37 -0.27 -2.07
C ILE A 168 -15.82 -1.69 -1.89
N PHE A 169 -14.54 -1.80 -1.54
CA PHE A 169 -13.89 -3.08 -1.29
C PHE A 169 -14.55 -3.86 -0.16
N SER A 170 -14.87 -3.21 0.95
CA SER A 170 -15.49 -3.86 2.10
C SER A 170 -16.88 -4.39 1.76
N VAL A 171 -17.70 -3.63 1.02
CA VAL A 171 -19.03 -4.08 0.62
C VAL A 171 -18.95 -5.25 -0.37
N CYS A 172 -18.12 -5.14 -1.42
CA CYS A 172 -17.92 -6.25 -2.36
C CYS A 172 -17.40 -7.51 -1.64
N ARG A 173 -16.41 -7.34 -0.75
CA ARG A 173 -15.83 -8.44 0.02
C ARG A 173 -16.80 -9.06 1.01
N ASN A 174 -17.73 -8.29 1.57
CA ASN A 174 -18.80 -8.85 2.41
C ASN A 174 -19.79 -9.71 1.62
N ARG A 175 -19.98 -9.44 0.32
CA ARG A 175 -20.90 -10.19 -0.56
C ARG A 175 -20.27 -11.46 -1.12
N ALA A 176 -19.06 -11.35 -1.68
CA ALA A 176 -18.40 -12.43 -2.41
C ALA A 176 -17.18 -13.02 -1.68
N GLY A 177 -16.90 -12.56 -0.45
CA GLY A 177 -15.87 -13.11 0.41
C GLY A 177 -14.46 -12.99 -0.18
N HIS A 178 -13.70 -14.08 -0.12
CA HIS A 178 -12.31 -14.14 -0.56
C HIS A 178 -12.13 -14.04 -2.09
N LEU A 179 -13.22 -14.07 -2.87
CA LEU A 179 -13.19 -13.90 -4.32
C LEU A 179 -12.95 -12.44 -4.74
N ILE A 180 -13.03 -11.51 -3.79
CA ILE A 180 -12.72 -10.10 -4.03
C ILE A 180 -11.30 -9.80 -3.56
N ARG A 181 -10.42 -9.46 -4.52
CA ARG A 181 -9.08 -8.88 -4.26
C ARG A 181 -9.05 -7.43 -4.69
N ALA A 182 -8.23 -6.65 -3.98
CA ALA A 182 -8.19 -5.20 -4.14
C ALA A 182 -7.72 -4.81 -5.55
N GLU A 183 -6.72 -5.49 -6.10
CA GLU A 183 -6.19 -5.20 -7.43
C GLU A 183 -7.20 -5.44 -8.57
N PHE A 184 -8.02 -6.49 -8.50
CA PHE A 184 -9.04 -6.75 -9.51
C PHE A 184 -10.23 -5.80 -9.39
N LEU A 185 -10.56 -5.39 -8.16
CA LEU A 185 -11.58 -4.37 -7.93
C LEU A 185 -11.11 -2.99 -8.41
N GLU A 186 -9.84 -2.62 -8.18
CA GLU A 186 -9.23 -1.41 -8.72
C GLU A 186 -9.33 -1.41 -10.25
N ALA A 187 -8.93 -2.52 -10.90
CA ALA A 187 -9.04 -2.65 -12.35
C ALA A 187 -10.49 -2.51 -12.86
N ALA A 188 -11.45 -3.16 -12.20
CA ALA A 188 -12.87 -3.03 -12.55
C ALA A 188 -13.39 -1.59 -12.39
N LEU A 189 -12.94 -0.88 -11.34
CA LEU A 189 -13.28 0.52 -11.16
C LEU A 189 -12.70 1.40 -12.28
N GLU A 190 -11.44 1.18 -12.69
CA GLU A 190 -10.84 1.93 -13.80
C GLU A 190 -11.61 1.74 -15.12
N GLU A 191 -12.17 0.54 -15.37
CA GLU A 191 -13.03 0.29 -16.53
C GLU A 191 -14.29 1.18 -16.52
N CYS A 192 -14.84 1.49 -15.34
CA CYS A 192 -16.01 2.37 -15.17
C CYS A 192 -15.69 3.87 -15.28
N LEU A 193 -14.41 4.25 -15.28
CA LEU A 193 -13.95 5.64 -15.41
C LEU A 193 -13.71 6.09 -16.87
N GLY A 194 -13.89 5.19 -17.85
CA GLY A 194 -13.50 5.37 -19.26
C GLY A 194 -14.24 6.49 -20.03
N ASP A 195 -13.94 6.60 -21.33
CA ASP A 195 -14.29 7.75 -22.19
C ASP A 195 -15.79 8.13 -22.16
N ALA A 196 -16.05 9.44 -22.35
CA ALA A 196 -17.29 10.19 -22.08
C ALA A 196 -18.65 9.60 -22.57
N LYS A 197 -18.66 8.53 -23.37
CA LYS A 197 -19.88 7.85 -23.84
C LYS A 197 -20.27 6.61 -23.02
N GLY A 198 -19.52 6.25 -21.99
CA GLY A 198 -19.83 5.11 -21.12
C GLY A 198 -19.33 5.27 -19.68
N GLN A 199 -18.98 6.50 -19.28
CA GLN A 199 -18.49 6.79 -17.94
C GLN A 199 -19.63 6.65 -16.93
N ALA A 200 -19.59 5.58 -16.13
CA ALA A 200 -20.57 5.34 -15.06
C ALA A 200 -20.15 6.02 -13.75
N LEU A 201 -18.84 6.17 -13.53
CA LEU A 201 -18.27 6.73 -12.32
C LEU A 201 -17.28 7.86 -12.64
N LYS A 202 -17.24 8.88 -11.78
CA LYS A 202 -16.13 9.85 -11.74
C LYS A 202 -15.26 9.59 -10.51
N ARG A 203 -13.96 9.83 -10.69
CA ARG A 203 -12.95 9.75 -9.63
C ARG A 203 -12.32 11.10 -9.41
N TYR A 204 -12.24 11.52 -8.16
CA TYR A 204 -11.55 12.75 -7.77
C TYR A 204 -10.91 12.62 -6.39
N LYS A 205 -10.06 13.59 -6.04
CA LYS A 205 -9.40 13.64 -4.74
C LYS A 205 -10.22 14.48 -3.76
N HIS A 206 -10.88 13.83 -2.81
CA HIS A 206 -11.49 14.46 -1.66
C HIS A 206 -10.42 14.97 -0.68
N LYS A 207 -10.72 16.07 0.01
CA LYS A 207 -9.80 16.75 0.95
C LYS A 207 -9.37 15.82 2.08
N ASP A 208 -10.33 15.13 2.69
CA ASP A 208 -10.12 14.34 3.91
C ASP A 208 -10.06 12.83 3.68
N MET A 209 -10.61 12.35 2.55
CA MET A 209 -10.80 10.91 2.29
C MET A 209 -9.83 10.35 1.24
N GLY A 210 -9.03 11.20 0.59
CA GLY A 210 -8.20 10.78 -0.54
C GLY A 210 -9.05 10.60 -1.80
N LEU A 211 -8.72 9.61 -2.63
CA LEU A 211 -9.47 9.29 -3.84
C LEU A 211 -10.84 8.71 -3.46
N VAL A 212 -11.89 9.21 -4.12
CA VAL A 212 -13.27 8.76 -3.98
C VAL A 212 -13.92 8.59 -5.34
N TYR A 213 -15.00 7.81 -5.38
CA TYR A 213 -15.78 7.45 -6.55
C TYR A 213 -17.25 7.83 -6.33
N GLU A 214 -17.87 8.41 -7.33
CA GLU A 214 -19.31 8.75 -7.32
C GLU A 214 -19.89 8.55 -8.72
N ALA A 215 -21.21 8.36 -8.81
CA ALA A 215 -21.90 8.30 -10.09
C ALA A 215 -21.73 9.61 -10.87
N VAL A 216 -21.67 9.52 -12.20
CA VAL A 216 -21.59 10.70 -13.09
C VAL A 216 -22.92 11.45 -13.14
#